data_AF-A0A0S1SPT2-F1
#
_entry.id   AF-A0A0S1SPT2-F1
#
_cell.length_a   1.000
_cell.length_b   1.000
_cell.length_c   1.000
_cell.angle_alpha   90.00
_cell.angle_beta   90.00
_cell.angle_gamma   90.00
#
_symmetry.space_group_name_H-M   'P 1'
#
loop_
_entity.id
_entity.type
_entity.pdbx_description
1 polymer ?
#
loop_
_entity_poly.entity_id
_entity_poly.type
_entity_poly.pdbx_seq_one_letter_code
_entity_poly.pdbx_strand_id
1 'polypeptide(L)'
;MKPLTACSSLLLTCLVLAGCGGQPQDVENDALSGSVIRVNEPAAGNTCAAACENYVNKCLTLVPGAGETLFQQGRDSCMEACAQWTSEKTGCIATAASCEPMTEVCGL
;
A
#
# COMPACT_ATOMS: atom_id res chain seq x y z
N MET A 1 0.07 -39.61 21.25
CA MET A 1 0.42 -40.72 20.35
C MET A 1 -0.62 -40.71 19.22
N LYS A 2 -0.20 -40.42 17.99
CA LYS A 2 -1.06 -40.35 16.81
C LYS A 2 -1.07 -41.72 16.12
N PRO A 3 -2.15 -42.09 15.43
CA PRO A 3 -1.91 -42.48 14.04
C PRO A 3 -2.80 -41.72 13.05
N LEU A 4 -2.14 -41.22 12.00
CA LEU A 4 -2.74 -40.89 10.71
C LEU A 4 -3.09 -42.19 9.96
N THR A 5 -4.09 -42.12 9.07
CA THR A 5 -4.37 -42.96 7.87
C THR A 5 -5.89 -43.09 7.74
N ALA A 6 -6.57 -42.95 6.60
CA ALA A 6 -6.29 -42.41 5.29
C ALA A 6 -7.63 -42.34 4.54
N CYS A 7 -7.69 -41.45 3.55
CA CYS A 7 -8.30 -41.61 2.23
C CYS A 7 -9.64 -42.35 2.04
N SER A 8 -10.46 -41.68 1.24
CA SER A 8 -11.32 -42.27 0.22
C SER A 8 -12.49 -43.10 0.70
N SER A 9 -13.67 -42.49 0.63
CA SER A 9 -14.86 -43.19 0.14
C SER A 9 -15.97 -42.22 -0.27
N LEU A 10 -16.35 -42.37 -1.55
CA LEU A 10 -17.64 -42.09 -2.17
C LEU A 10 -17.97 -40.63 -2.56
N LEU A 11 -17.52 -40.31 -3.78
CA LEU A 11 -18.35 -39.72 -4.83
C LEU A 11 -19.78 -40.29 -4.82
N LEU A 12 -20.81 -39.43 -4.77
CA LEU A 12 -21.96 -39.49 -5.69
C LEU A 12 -22.90 -38.28 -5.50
N THR A 13 -22.86 -37.39 -6.50
CA THR A 13 -24.02 -36.71 -7.14
C THR A 13 -25.04 -35.94 -6.30
N CYS A 14 -24.98 -34.61 -6.39
CA CYS A 14 -26.18 -33.78 -6.65
C CYS A 14 -25.83 -32.60 -7.57
N LEU A 15 -26.66 -32.47 -8.60
CA LEU A 15 -26.59 -31.61 -9.79
C LEU A 15 -26.54 -30.10 -9.48
N VAL A 16 -25.71 -29.30 -10.19
CA VAL A 16 -26.05 -28.36 -11.31
C VAL A 16 -27.36 -27.55 -11.07
N LEU A 17 -27.50 -26.21 -11.21
CA LEU A 17 -26.99 -25.24 -12.19
C LEU A 17 -26.99 -23.78 -11.65
N ALA A 18 -25.91 -23.04 -11.91
CA ALA A 18 -25.83 -21.62 -12.33
C ALA A 18 -24.33 -21.29 -12.50
N GLY A 19 -23.73 -21.34 -13.70
CA GLY A 19 -23.45 -20.18 -14.58
C GLY A 19 -22.55 -19.14 -13.87
N CYS A 20 -21.33 -18.75 -14.27
CA CYS A 20 -20.46 -18.83 -15.46
C CYS A 20 -19.04 -19.19 -14.95
N GLY A 21 -18.15 -19.93 -15.61
CA GLY A 21 -17.67 -19.82 -16.99
C GLY A 21 -16.15 -19.65 -16.94
N GLY A 22 -15.38 -20.41 -17.73
CA GLY A 22 -13.98 -20.11 -18.06
C GLY A 22 -12.91 -20.94 -17.34
N GLN A 23 -12.14 -21.64 -18.16
CA GLN A 23 -11.11 -22.64 -17.86
C GLN A 23 -9.76 -22.03 -17.36
N PRO A 24 -8.91 -22.82 -16.68
CA PRO A 24 -7.53 -22.49 -16.28
C PRO A 24 -6.62 -22.16 -17.47
N GLN A 25 -5.78 -21.13 -17.34
CA GLN A 25 -4.80 -20.65 -18.33
C GLN A 25 -3.78 -19.75 -17.57
N ASP A 26 -2.62 -20.26 -17.16
CA ASP A 26 -1.35 -20.48 -17.86
C ASP A 26 -0.27 -19.50 -17.37
N VAL A 27 0.90 -20.08 -17.10
CA VAL A 27 2.15 -19.38 -16.85
C VAL A 27 2.69 -18.93 -18.19
N GLU A 28 2.73 -17.63 -18.47
CA GLU A 28 3.61 -17.14 -19.52
C GLU A 28 4.19 -15.77 -19.11
N ASN A 29 5.52 -15.74 -19.17
CA ASN A 29 6.34 -14.55 -18.99
C ASN A 29 6.14 -13.66 -20.22
N ASP A 30 5.96 -12.36 -20.01
CA ASP A 30 6.50 -11.37 -20.94
C ASP A 30 7.27 -10.31 -20.14
N ALA A 31 8.51 -10.14 -20.56
CA ALA A 31 9.49 -9.25 -19.99
C ALA A 31 9.44 -7.89 -20.70
N LEU A 32 9.93 -6.87 -19.99
CA LEU A 32 10.28 -5.53 -20.47
C LEU A 32 9.11 -4.59 -20.86
N SER A 33 8.93 -3.53 -20.10
CA SER A 33 9.72 -2.30 -20.31
C SER A 33 9.19 -1.16 -19.46
N GLY A 34 10.13 -0.47 -18.80
CA GLY A 34 9.87 0.73 -18.01
C GLY A 34 10.05 0.48 -16.54
N SER A 35 11.25 0.80 -16.03
CA SER A 35 11.46 1.08 -14.61
C SER A 35 10.65 2.33 -14.24
N VAL A 36 9.33 2.20 -14.16
CA VAL A 36 8.53 3.05 -13.32
C VAL A 36 8.92 2.60 -11.93
N ILE A 37 9.68 3.43 -11.20
CA ILE A 37 9.70 3.33 -9.75
C ILE A 37 8.22 3.38 -9.37
N ARG A 38 7.59 2.22 -9.14
CA ARG A 38 6.30 2.17 -8.47
C ARG A 38 6.60 2.64 -7.07
N VAL A 39 6.59 3.96 -6.88
CA VAL A 39 6.35 4.55 -5.58
C VAL A 39 5.01 3.95 -5.20
N ASN A 40 5.08 2.95 -4.32
CA ASN A 40 3.94 2.19 -3.83
C ASN A 40 2.85 3.22 -3.52
N GLU A 41 1.78 3.25 -4.33
CA GLU A 41 0.62 4.06 -4.03
C GLU A 41 0.23 3.71 -2.60
N PRO A 42 0.29 4.65 -1.64
CA PRO A 42 0.08 4.31 -0.25
C PRO A 42 -1.27 3.64 -0.14
N ALA A 43 -1.28 2.40 0.34
CA ALA A 43 -2.49 1.63 0.55
C ALA A 43 -3.53 2.56 1.19
N ALA A 44 -4.65 2.78 0.49
CA ALA A 44 -5.67 3.76 0.86
C ALA A 44 -6.08 3.57 2.33
N GLY A 45 -5.44 4.33 3.20
CA GLY A 45 -5.48 4.11 4.64
C GLY A 45 -4.95 5.34 5.32
N ASN A 46 -5.73 5.89 6.25
CA ASN A 46 -5.39 7.05 7.07
C ASN A 46 -4.36 6.67 8.14
N THR A 47 -3.23 6.11 7.72
CA THR A 47 -2.16 5.62 8.57
C THR A 47 -0.99 6.59 8.56
N CYS A 48 -0.21 6.61 9.64
CA CYS A 48 1.01 7.40 9.70
C CYS A 48 1.98 7.08 8.58
N ALA A 49 2.11 5.79 8.21
CA ALA A 49 2.94 5.39 7.09
C ALA A 49 2.50 6.08 5.79
N ALA A 50 1.21 6.01 5.45
CA ALA A 50 0.69 6.67 4.25
C ALA A 50 0.87 8.20 4.29
N ALA A 51 0.60 8.84 5.43
CA ALA A 51 0.80 10.26 5.61
C ALA A 51 2.27 10.69 5.43
N CYS A 52 3.19 9.95 6.05
CA CYS A 52 4.61 10.27 6.00
C CYS A 52 5.24 9.95 4.65
N GLU A 53 4.82 8.88 3.96
CA GLU A 53 5.16 8.67 2.56
C GLU A 53 4.71 9.84 1.70
N ASN A 54 3.46 10.30 1.87
CA ASN A 54 2.95 11.40 1.07
C ASN A 54 3.71 12.70 1.36
N TYR A 55 4.02 12.99 2.64
CA TYR A 55 4.87 14.12 3.02
C TYR A 55 6.24 14.08 2.33
N VAL A 56 6.96 12.96 2.42
CA VAL A 56 8.28 12.81 1.78
C VAL A 56 8.15 13.05 0.27
N ASN A 57 7.17 12.42 -0.37
CA ASN A 57 6.99 12.47 -1.82
C ASN A 57 6.53 13.83 -2.34
N LYS A 58 5.74 14.59 -1.57
CA LYS A 58 5.17 15.88 -2.01
C LYS A 58 5.95 17.09 -1.52
N CYS A 59 6.64 16.99 -0.38
CA CYS A 59 7.39 18.09 0.22
C CYS A 59 8.89 17.94 0.06
N LEU A 60 9.48 16.82 0.49
CA LEU A 60 10.94 16.70 0.52
C LEU A 60 11.56 16.59 -0.86
N THR A 61 10.82 16.05 -1.84
CA THR A 61 11.24 16.03 -3.25
C THR A 61 11.37 17.42 -3.87
N LEU A 62 10.76 18.45 -3.27
CA LEU A 62 10.89 19.84 -3.69
C LEU A 62 12.19 20.49 -3.19
N VAL A 63 12.86 19.87 -2.20
CA VAL A 63 14.10 20.39 -1.64
C VAL A 63 15.27 20.03 -2.57
N PRO A 64 15.95 21.02 -3.18
CA PRO A 64 17.04 20.75 -4.09
C PRO A 64 18.21 20.08 -3.35
N GLY A 65 18.70 18.97 -3.90
CA GLY A 65 19.76 18.18 -3.26
C GLY A 65 19.28 17.24 -2.15
N ALA A 66 17.97 17.14 -1.91
CA ALA A 66 17.42 16.10 -1.08
C ALA A 66 17.71 14.73 -1.69
N GLY A 67 18.31 13.85 -0.88
CA GLY A 67 18.59 12.47 -1.24
C GLY A 67 17.99 11.51 -0.22
N GLU A 68 18.23 10.22 -0.43
CA GLU A 68 17.66 9.14 0.36
C GLU A 68 17.80 9.37 1.88
N THR A 69 18.97 9.82 2.33
CA THR A 69 19.21 10.11 3.75
C THR A 69 18.23 11.14 4.31
N LEU A 70 17.94 12.22 3.57
CA LEU A 70 17.01 13.25 4.02
C LEU A 70 15.57 12.75 3.97
N PHE A 71 15.22 11.94 2.99
CA PHE A 71 13.91 11.30 2.90
C PHE A 71 13.65 10.36 4.06
N GLN A 72 14.64 9.55 4.45
CA GLN A 72 14.53 8.67 5.61
C GLN A 72 14.41 9.46 6.92
N GLN A 73 15.27 10.47 7.13
CA GLN A 73 15.17 11.33 8.32
C GLN A 73 13.82 12.05 8.41
N GLY A 74 13.32 12.57 7.29
CA GLY A 74 12.03 13.23 7.25
C GLY A 74 10.85 12.27 7.48
N ARG A 75 10.94 11.04 6.98
CA ARG A 75 9.96 9.98 7.23
C ARG A 75 9.95 9.60 8.71
N ASP A 76 11.12 9.38 9.30
CA ASP A 76 11.26 9.01 10.71
C ASP A 76 10.71 10.11 11.63
N SER A 77 11.08 11.36 11.39
CA SER A 77 10.56 12.51 12.13
C SER A 77 9.05 12.68 11.96
N CYS A 78 8.53 12.47 10.75
CA CYS A 78 7.09 12.48 10.52
C CYS A 78 6.38 11.37 11.29
N MET A 79 6.94 10.16 11.35
CA MET A 79 6.36 9.04 12.08
C MET A 79 6.30 9.31 13.59
N GLU A 80 7.33 9.93 14.15
CA GLU A 80 7.34 10.37 15.55
C GLU A 80 6.25 11.41 15.82
N ALA A 81 6.14 12.43 14.96
CA ALA A 81 5.10 13.46 15.08
C ALA A 81 3.69 12.87 14.92
N CYS A 82 3.52 11.93 13.99
CA CYS A 82 2.23 11.31 13.68
C CYS A 82 1.67 10.49 14.84
N ALA A 83 2.49 10.00 15.77
CA ALA A 83 2.02 9.35 16.99
C ALA A 83 1.11 10.27 17.84
N GLN A 84 1.21 11.58 17.66
CA GLN A 84 0.39 12.58 18.36
C GLN A 84 -0.73 13.17 17.50
N TRP A 85 -0.82 12.80 16.21
CA TRP A 85 -1.84 13.34 15.32
C TRP A 85 -3.19 12.68 15.53
N THR A 86 -4.25 13.46 15.31
CA THR A 86 -5.60 12.91 15.18
C THR A 86 -5.73 12.15 13.86
N SER A 87 -6.65 11.19 13.80
CA SER A 87 -6.94 10.47 12.55
C SER A 87 -7.35 11.40 11.41
N GLU A 88 -7.97 12.54 11.73
CA GLU A 88 -8.32 13.59 10.75
C GLU A 88 -7.07 14.23 10.16
N LYS A 89 -6.11 14.67 10.98
CA LYS A 89 -4.84 15.24 10.51
C LYS A 89 -4.06 14.22 9.69
N THR A 90 -3.97 12.97 10.17
CA THR A 90 -3.29 11.89 9.44
C THR A 90 -3.93 11.62 8.08
N GLY A 91 -5.26 11.56 7.99
CA GLY A 91 -5.97 11.39 6.72
C GLY A 91 -5.80 12.58 5.77
N CYS A 92 -5.81 13.80 6.31
CA CYS A 92 -5.58 15.02 5.54
C CYS A 92 -4.20 14.99 4.87
N ILE A 93 -3.15 14.70 5.64
CA ILE A 93 -1.78 14.64 5.11
C ILE A 93 -1.61 13.46 4.14
N ALA A 94 -2.20 12.30 4.42
CA ALA A 94 -2.12 11.13 3.54
C ALA A 94 -2.76 11.34 2.17
N THR A 95 -3.74 12.24 2.04
CA THR A 95 -4.49 12.47 0.80
C THR A 95 -4.21 13.82 0.14
N ALA A 96 -3.43 14.69 0.78
CA ALA A 96 -3.06 15.98 0.23
C ALA A 96 -2.35 15.86 -1.13
N ALA A 97 -2.79 16.65 -2.11
CA ALA A 97 -2.31 16.57 -3.48
C ALA A 97 -0.88 17.10 -3.68
N SER A 98 -0.46 18.02 -2.82
CA SER A 98 0.83 18.72 -2.85
C SER A 98 1.27 19.09 -1.43
N CYS A 99 2.47 19.65 -1.29
CA CYS A 99 2.99 20.06 0.01
C CYS A 99 2.21 21.21 0.65
N GLU A 100 1.81 22.20 -0.16
CA GLU A 100 1.13 23.41 0.30
C GLU A 100 -0.10 23.14 1.19
N PRO A 101 -1.08 22.30 0.80
CA PRO A 101 -2.22 21.97 1.66
C PRO A 101 -1.82 21.14 2.90
N MET A 102 -0.70 20.41 2.89
CA MET A 102 -0.23 19.71 4.10
C MET A 102 0.12 20.73 5.19
N THR A 103 0.81 21.80 4.83
CA THR A 103 1.21 22.87 5.76
C THR A 103 0.07 23.82 6.08
N GLU A 104 -0.69 24.28 5.08
CA GLU A 104 -1.67 25.37 5.27
C GLU A 104 -3.04 24.87 5.75
N VAL A 105 -3.43 23.64 5.41
CA VAL A 105 -4.76 23.09 5.72
C VAL A 105 -4.66 22.00 6.76
N CYS A 106 -3.79 21.00 6.55
CA CYS A 106 -3.64 19.89 7.48
C CYS A 106 -2.82 20.24 8.73
N GLY A 107 -2.14 21.40 8.72
CA GLY A 107 -1.36 21.93 9.83
C GLY A 107 -0.14 21.08 10.15
N LEU A 108 0.55 20.56 9.13
CA LEU A 108 1.83 19.85 9.26
C LEU A 108 2.84 20.70 10.03
#